data_AF-A0A0B8PE01-F1
#
_entry.id   AF-A0A0B8PE01-F1
#
_cell.length_a   1.000
_cell.length_b   1.000
_cell.length_c   1.000
_cell.angle_alpha   90.00
_cell.angle_beta   90.00
_cell.angle_gamma   90.00
#
_symmetry.space_group_name_H-M   'P 1'
#
loop_
_entity.id
_entity.type
_entity.pdbx_description
1 polymer ?
#
loop_
_entity_poly.entity_id
_entity_poly.type
_entity_poly.pdbx_seq_one_letter_code
_entity_poly.pdbx_strand_id
1 'polypeptide(L)'
;MKIGGVVVGRVSNISLDTEYYTPVVTLSIGTQYGYFPDTSSAQILTSGLIGEQYISLVPGFVDDDVDMLQDGDFIEDTKSALVLENLIGQFLYNVGGDSGE
;
A
#
# COMPACT_ATOMS: atom_id res chain seq x y z
N MET A 1 0.40 8.53 -5.51
CA MET A 1 -0.08 7.16 -5.77
C MET A 1 0.40 6.73 -7.14
N LYS A 2 0.99 5.54 -7.26
CA LYS A 2 1.59 5.06 -8.51
C LYS A 2 1.10 3.66 -8.88
N ILE A 3 1.09 3.35 -10.18
CA ILE A 3 0.90 2.00 -10.74
C ILE A 3 2.06 1.75 -11.70
N GLY A 4 2.85 0.69 -11.47
CA GLY A 4 3.99 0.37 -12.33
C GLY A 4 4.99 1.53 -12.50
N GLY A 5 5.08 2.44 -11.53
CA GLY A 5 5.92 3.64 -11.59
C GLY A 5 5.25 4.90 -12.16
N VAL A 6 4.09 4.76 -12.81
CA VAL A 6 3.32 5.90 -13.35
C VAL A 6 2.48 6.53 -12.24
N VAL A 7 2.55 7.86 -12.10
CA VAL A 7 1.71 8.60 -11.14
C VAL A 7 0.28 8.68 -11.68
N VAL A 8 -0.67 8.13 -10.92
CA VAL A 8 -2.09 8.06 -11.31
C VAL A 8 -3.02 8.82 -10.36
N GLY A 9 -2.50 9.24 -9.21
CA GLY A 9 -3.30 9.89 -8.17
C GLY A 9 -2.45 10.40 -7.02
N ARG A 10 -3.13 10.91 -5.99
CA ARG A 10 -2.53 11.52 -4.80
C ARG A 10 -3.34 11.21 -3.55
N VAL A 11 -2.69 11.32 -2.40
CA VAL A 11 -3.39 11.31 -1.10
C VAL A 11 -4.10 12.66 -0.95
N SER A 12 -5.40 12.63 -0.69
CA SER A 12 -6.19 13.84 -0.46
C SER A 12 -6.42 14.12 1.03
N ASN A 13 -6.48 13.08 1.87
CA ASN A 13 -6.68 13.21 3.30
C ASN A 13 -6.03 12.04 4.06
N ILE A 14 -5.61 12.31 5.29
CA ILE A 14 -5.17 11.31 6.27
C ILE A 14 -5.85 11.65 7.59
N SER A 15 -6.57 10.68 8.15
CA SER A 15 -7.26 10.82 9.43
C SER A 15 -7.07 9.57 10.28
N LEU A 16 -7.31 9.68 11.58
CA LEU A 16 -7.39 8.55 12.48
C LEU A 16 -8.86 8.27 12.75
N ASP A 17 -9.33 7.06 12.45
CA ASP A 17 -10.61 6.59 12.98
C ASP A 17 -10.46 6.46 14.50
N THR A 18 -11.19 7.27 15.27
CA THR A 18 -11.04 7.32 16.73
C THR A 18 -11.83 6.24 17.47
N GLU A 19 -12.65 5.46 16.76
CA GLU A 19 -13.36 4.32 17.33
C GLU A 19 -12.46 3.08 17.31
N TYR A 20 -11.84 2.81 16.17
CA TYR A 20 -10.97 1.64 15.97
C TYR A 20 -9.48 1.94 16.07
N TYR A 21 -9.09 3.21 16.18
CA TYR A 21 -7.70 3.69 16.16
C TYR A 21 -6.94 3.27 14.90
N THR A 22 -7.65 3.15 13.78
CA THR A 22 -7.09 2.78 12.49
C THR A 22 -6.83 4.03 11.64
N PRO A 23 -5.62 4.22 11.09
CA PRO A 23 -5.36 5.28 10.13
C PRO A 23 -6.17 5.07 8.85
N VAL A 24 -6.91 6.08 8.43
CA VAL A 24 -7.68 6.09 7.18
C VAL A 24 -7.05 7.08 6.21
N VAL A 25 -6.73 6.60 5.01
CA VAL A 25 -6.13 7.42 3.95
C VAL A 25 -7.11 7.53 2.79
N THR A 26 -7.51 8.76 2.46
CA THR A 26 -8.36 9.02 1.30
C THR A 26 -7.48 9.30 0.08
N LEU A 27 -7.78 8.62 -1.03
CA LEU A 27 -7.08 8.74 -2.29
C LEU A 27 -7.93 9.53 -3.28
N SER A 28 -7.27 10.34 -4.11
CA SER A 28 -7.86 10.97 -5.28
C SER A 28 -7.13 10.44 -6.50
N ILE A 29 -7.87 9.74 -7.36
CA ILE A 29 -7.35 9.05 -8.53
C ILE A 29 -7.90 9.72 -9.79
N GLY A 30 -7.04 9.94 -10.79
CA GLY A 30 -7.47 10.53 -12.06
C GLY A 30 -8.31 9.56 -12.87
N THR A 31 -9.51 9.97 -13.28
CA THR A 31 -10.42 9.16 -14.11
C THR A 31 -9.84 8.81 -15.48
N GLN A 32 -8.89 9.59 -15.98
CA GLN A 32 -8.18 9.31 -17.23
C GLN A 32 -7.33 8.02 -17.20
N TYR A 33 -7.04 7.50 -16.00
CA TYR A 33 -6.28 6.26 -15.82
C TYR A 33 -7.15 5.01 -15.76
N GLY A 34 -8.46 5.15 -15.97
CA GLY A 34 -9.43 4.06 -15.99
C GLY A 34 -10.04 3.77 -14.62
N TYR A 35 -10.65 2.59 -14.53
CA TYR A 35 -11.28 2.06 -13.32
C TYR A 35 -10.49 0.84 -12.85
N PHE A 36 -10.53 0.59 -11.54
CA PHE A 36 -9.76 -0.48 -10.90
C PHE A 36 -10.74 -1.46 -10.25
N PRO A 37 -10.50 -2.77 -10.33
CA PRO A 37 -11.36 -3.75 -9.66
C PRO A 37 -11.27 -3.59 -8.15
N ASP A 38 -12.33 -3.92 -7.43
CA ASP A 38 -12.38 -3.93 -5.95
C ASP A 38 -11.37 -4.90 -5.31
N THR A 39 -10.96 -5.92 -6.07
CA THR A 39 -9.87 -6.85 -5.74
C THR A 39 -8.46 -6.25 -5.82
N SER A 40 -8.35 -4.95 -6.11
CA SER A 40 -7.06 -4.25 -6.10
C SER A 40 -6.45 -4.19 -4.70
N SER A 41 -5.12 -4.09 -4.63
CA SER A 41 -4.41 -3.90 -3.36
C SER A 41 -3.61 -2.59 -3.34
N ALA A 42 -3.45 -2.01 -2.15
CA ALA A 42 -2.67 -0.80 -1.93
C ALA A 42 -1.53 -1.06 -0.94
N GLN A 43 -0.33 -0.57 -1.27
CA GLN A 43 0.87 -0.84 -0.47
C GLN A 43 1.67 0.44 -0.28
N ILE A 44 2.14 0.70 0.94
CA ILE A 44 3.04 1.82 1.19
C ILE A 44 4.48 1.36 0.91
N LEU A 45 5.13 2.00 -0.05
CA LEU A 45 6.50 1.71 -0.47
C LEU A 45 7.39 2.93 -0.31
N THR A 46 8.70 2.71 -0.17
CA THR A 46 9.71 3.77 -0.15
C THR A 46 10.37 3.86 -1.53
N SER A 47 10.57 5.09 -2.02
CA SER A 47 11.30 5.31 -3.26
C SER A 47 12.79 5.02 -3.04
N GLY A 48 13.27 3.87 -3.52
CA GLY A 48 14.62 3.40 -3.22
C GLY A 48 14.79 3.07 -1.73
N LEU A 49 15.99 3.25 -1.19
CA LEU A 49 16.28 2.89 0.20
C LEU A 49 15.80 3.95 1.22
N ILE A 50 15.83 5.23 0.86
CA ILE A 50 15.68 6.37 1.79
C ILE A 50 14.83 7.52 1.23
N GLY A 51 14.16 7.31 0.10
CA GLY A 51 13.37 8.36 -0.54
C GLY A 51 12.03 8.58 0.15
N GLU A 52 11.17 9.33 -0.54
CA GLU A 52 9.80 9.55 -0.11
C GLU A 52 8.98 8.25 -0.13
N GLN A 53 8.03 8.16 0.81
CA GLN A 53 7.02 7.11 0.81
C GLN A 53 5.93 7.43 -0.22
N TYR A 54 5.42 6.40 -0.88
CA TYR A 54 4.31 6.51 -1.79
C TYR A 54 3.41 5.28 -1.70
N ILE A 55 2.14 5.46 -2.06
CA ILE A 55 1.20 4.35 -2.19
C ILE A 55 1.31 3.78 -3.60
N SER A 56 1.60 2.50 -3.70
CA SER A 56 1.50 1.70 -4.91
C SER A 56 0.14 1.02 -4.95
N LEU A 57 -0.60 1.22 -6.05
CA LEU A 57 -1.79 0.42 -6.34
C LEU A 57 -1.39 -0.73 -7.26
N VAL A 58 -1.83 -1.92 -6.91
CA VAL A 58 -1.69 -3.12 -7.75
C VAL A 58 -3.09 -3.57 -8.12
N PRO A 59 -3.50 -3.38 -9.39
CA PRO A 59 -4.79 -3.87 -9.86
C PRO A 59 -4.93 -5.37 -9.62
N GLY A 60 -6.09 -5.76 -9.11
CA GLY A 60 -6.45 -7.15 -8.94
C GLY A 60 -6.84 -7.82 -10.26
N PHE A 61 -7.46 -8.98 -10.14
CA PHE A 61 -8.04 -9.68 -11.29
C PHE A 61 -9.41 -9.07 -11.64
N VAL A 62 -9.80 -9.23 -12.89
CA VAL A 62 -11.12 -8.86 -13.39
C VAL A 62 -11.82 -10.14 -13.83
N ASP A 63 -13.03 -10.36 -13.34
CA ASP A 63 -13.92 -11.46 -13.70
C ASP A 63 -15.37 -10.95 -13.72
N ASP A 64 -16.32 -11.75 -14.20
CA ASP A 64 -17.73 -11.38 -14.33
C ASP A 64 -18.40 -11.05 -12.98
N ASP A 65 -17.88 -11.60 -11.88
CA ASP A 65 -18.36 -11.39 -10.51
C ASP A 65 -17.56 -10.32 -9.72
N VAL A 66 -16.66 -9.58 -10.39
CA VAL A 66 -15.81 -8.56 -9.75
C VAL A 66 -16.30 -7.16 -10.09
N ASP A 67 -16.63 -6.39 -9.06
CA ASP A 67 -17.03 -5.00 -9.21
C ASP A 67 -15.83 -4.07 -9.41
N MET A 68 -16.09 -2.91 -10.00
CA MET A 68 -15.10 -1.83 -10.14
C MET A 68 -15.27 -0.84 -9.00
N LEU A 69 -14.15 -0.40 -8.42
CA LEU A 69 -14.12 0.64 -7.41
C LEU A 69 -14.76 1.94 -7.91
N GLN A 70 -15.64 2.48 -7.09
CA GLN A 70 -16.35 3.74 -7.29
C GLN A 70 -15.87 4.80 -6.29
N ASP A 71 -16.37 6.02 -6.45
CA ASP A 71 -16.08 7.10 -5.51
C ASP A 71 -16.67 6.77 -4.13
N GLY A 72 -15.84 6.82 -3.10
CA GLY A 72 -16.21 6.47 -1.73
C GLY A 72 -15.97 5.01 -1.35
N ASP A 73 -15.60 4.14 -2.30
CA ASP A 73 -15.29 2.75 -2.00
C ASP A 73 -13.95 2.59 -1.26
N PHE A 74 -13.78 1.43 -0.63
CA PHE A 74 -12.58 1.07 0.11
C PHE A 74 -11.76 0.02 -0.61
N ILE A 75 -10.44 0.15 -0.53
CA ILE A 75 -9.50 -0.91 -0.90
C ILE A 75 -9.28 -1.76 0.34
N GLU A 76 -9.68 -3.03 0.30
CA GLU A 76 -9.60 -3.92 1.46
C GLU A 76 -8.20 -4.50 1.68
N ASP A 77 -7.52 -4.95 0.61
CA ASP A 77 -6.15 -5.47 0.72
C ASP A 77 -5.15 -4.31 0.80
N THR A 78 -4.75 -3.97 2.03
CA THR A 78 -3.76 -2.94 2.31
C THR A 78 -2.54 -3.49 3.02
N LYS A 79 -1.34 -3.03 2.61
CA LYS A 79 -0.07 -3.45 3.20
C LYS A 79 0.72 -2.26 3.71
N SER A 80 1.09 -2.34 4.98
CA SER A 80 1.91 -1.36 5.68
C SER A 80 3.31 -1.25 5.08
N ALA A 81 3.92 -0.08 5.28
CA ALA A 81 5.33 0.10 4.96
C ALA A 81 6.19 -0.86 5.78
N LEU A 82 7.27 -1.35 5.17
CA LEU A 82 8.32 -2.06 5.88
C LEU A 82 9.02 -1.10 6.84
N VAL A 83 9.19 -1.53 8.09
CA VAL A 83 9.98 -0.84 9.10
C VAL A 83 11.42 -1.34 9.00
N LEU A 84 12.35 -0.50 8.54
CA LEU A 84 13.74 -0.90 8.26
C LEU A 84 14.42 -1.49 9.49
N GLU A 85 14.14 -0.93 10.66
CA GLU A 85 14.68 -1.36 11.94
C GLU A 85 14.31 -2.82 12.24
N ASN A 86 13.08 -3.23 11.94
CA ASN A 86 12.63 -4.60 12.12
C ASN A 86 13.37 -5.56 11.18
N LEU A 87 13.61 -5.14 9.93
CA LEU A 87 14.35 -5.94 8.95
C LEU A 87 15.81 -6.12 9.33
N ILE A 88 16.47 -5.04 9.79
CA ILE A 88 17.85 -5.10 10.27
C ILE A 88 17.94 -6.00 11.51
N GLY A 89 17.02 -5.86 12.45
CA GLY A 89 16.95 -6.72 13.63
C GLY A 89 16.79 -8.20 13.28
N GLN A 90 15.89 -8.52 12.34
CA GLN A 90 15.69 -9.88 11.84
C GLN A 90 16.93 -10.43 11.14
N PHE A 91 17.60 -9.62 10.31
CA PHE A 91 18.83 -10.00 9.65
C PHE A 91 19.96 -10.33 10.64
N LEU A 92 20.20 -9.45 11.62
CA LEU A 92 21.22 -9.66 12.64
C LEU A 92 20.96 -10.91 13.49
N TYR A 93 19.68 -11.17 13.84
CA TYR A 93 19.30 -12.39 14.55
C TYR A 93 19.61 -13.65 13.74
N ASN A 94 19.24 -13.65 12.45
CA ASN A 94 19.46 -14.79 11.56
C ASN A 94 20.95 -15.06 11.29
N VAL A 95 21.79 -14.04 11.26
CA VAL A 95 23.25 -14.18 11.09
C VAL A 95 23.95 -14.56 12.39
N GLY A 96 23.48 -14.05 13.54
CA GLY A 96 24.06 -14.37 14.85
C GLY A 96 23.69 -15.76 15.36
N GLY A 97 22.55 -16.32 14.93
CA GLY A 97 22.06 -17.64 15.32
C GLY A 97 22.85 -18.83 14.75
N ASP A 98 23.70 -18.61 13.75
CA ASP A 98 24.52 -19.67 13.10
C ASP A 98 25.90 -19.85 13.76
N SER A 99 26.21 -19.09 14.82
CA SER A 99 27.52 -19.09 15.48
C SER A 99 27.56 -19.81 16.83
N GLY A 100 26.56 -20.65 17.12
CA GLY A 100 26.42 -21.28 18.44
C GLY A 100 25.70 -22.62 18.43
N GLU A 101 26.21 -23.60 17.67
CA GLU A 101 26.07 -25.05 17.91
C GLU A 101 27.28 -25.81 17.35
#